data_AF-A0A846QNJ3-F1
#
_entry.id   AF-A0A846QNJ3-F1
#
_cell.length_a   1.000
_cell.length_b   1.000
_cell.length_c   1.000
_cell.angle_alpha   90.00
_cell.angle_beta   90.00
_cell.angle_gamma   90.00
#
_symmetry.space_group_name_H-M   'P 1'
#
loop_
_entity.id
_entity.type
_entity.pdbx_description
1 polymer ?
#
loop_
_entity_poly.entity_id
_entity_poly.type
_entity_poly.pdbx_seq_one_letter_code
_entity_poly.pdbx_strand_id
1 'polypeptide(L)' 'MEKIYSEQQNACRLAKVCPETVKFLLNYSRSLYITKYDYISFEGNLN' A
#
# COMPACT_ATOMS: atom_id res chain seq x y z
N MET A 1 -0.67 -4.94 -21.79
CA MET A 1 -0.59 -5.16 -20.33
C MET A 1 0.43 -6.22 -19.95
N GLU A 2 0.51 -7.34 -20.66
CA GLU A 2 1.38 -8.47 -20.27
C GLU A 2 2.89 -8.16 -20.24
N LYS A 3 3.39 -7.30 -21.14
CA LYS A 3 4.84 -7.09 -21.32
C LYS A 3 5.50 -6.15 -20.30
N ILE A 4 4.72 -5.38 -19.55
CA ILE A 4 5.28 -4.39 -18.59
C ILE A 4 5.63 -5.07 -17.26
N TYR A 5 4.86 -6.09 -16.87
CA TYR A 5 5.08 -6.82 -15.61
C TYR A 5 6.14 -7.93 -15.73
N SER A 6 6.46 -8.37 -16.95
CA SER A 6 7.43 -9.44 -17.20
C SER A 6 8.89 -9.02 -16.95
N GLU A 7 9.23 -7.75 -17.15
CA GLU A 7 10.62 -7.28 -17.04
C GLU A 7 11.07 -7.04 -15.59
N GLN A 8 10.14 -6.93 -14.64
CA GLN A 8 10.42 -6.63 -13.23
C GLN A 8 10.07 -7.78 -12.27
N GLN A 9 9.71 -8.94 -12.80
CA GLN A 9 9.26 -10.10 -12.00
C GLN A 9 10.31 -10.59 -11.01
N ASN A 10 11.61 -10.35 -11.28
CA ASN A 10 12.72 -10.68 -10.39
C ASN A 10 13.15 -9.53 -9.46
N ALA A 11 12.67 -8.30 -9.68
CA ALA A 11 12.98 -7.13 -8.85
C ALA A 11 11.99 -6.96 -7.68
N CYS A 12 10.78 -7.50 -7.83
CA CYS A 12 9.74 -7.42 -6.82
C CYS A 12 9.73 -8.70 -5.98
N ARG A 13 10.25 -8.64 -4.74
CA ARG A 13 10.03 -9.72 -3.78
C ARG A 13 8.61 -9.57 -3.24
N LEU A 14 7.81 -10.62 -3.40
CA LEU A 14 6.54 -10.76 -2.70
C LEU A 14 6.83 -10.87 -1.20
N ALA A 15 6.89 -9.73 -0.51
CA ALA A 15 6.94 -9.68 0.93
C ALA A 15 5.56 -10.10 1.46
N LYS A 16 5.53 -11.09 2.35
CA LYS A 16 4.30 -11.46 3.04
C LYS A 16 3.84 -10.26 3.85
N VAL A 17 2.76 -9.63 3.40
CA VAL A 17 2.13 -8.53 4.12
C VAL A 17 1.50 -9.09 5.39
N CYS A 18 1.75 -8.46 6.54
CA CYS A 18 1.03 -8.69 7.78
C CYS A 18 -0.18 -7.73 7.80
N PRO A 19 -1.41 -8.20 7.58
CA PRO A 19 -2.59 -7.34 7.50
C PRO A 19 -2.81 -6.51 8.76
N GLU A 20 -2.45 -7.06 9.92
CA GLU A 20 -2.54 -6.39 11.22
C GLU A 20 -1.64 -5.16 11.28
N THR A 21 -0.41 -5.27 10.77
CA THR A 21 0.55 -4.16 10.73
C THR A 21 0.05 -3.05 9.81
N VAL A 22 -0.48 -3.42 8.63
CA VAL A 22 -1.06 -2.43 7.69
C VAL A 22 -2.25 -1.72 8.31
N LYS A 23 -3.17 -2.46 8.96
CA LYS A 23 -4.31 -1.88 9.66
C LYS A 23 -3.89 -0.95 10.80
N PHE A 24 -2.88 -1.35 11.58
CA PHE A 24 -2.34 -0.50 12.65
C PHE A 24 -1.80 0.82 12.09
N LEU A 25 -0.97 0.78 11.06
CA LEU A 25 -0.38 1.98 10.46
C LEU A 25 -1.45 2.91 9.86
N LEU A 26 -2.47 2.35 9.19
CA LEU A 26 -3.59 3.13 8.65
C LEU A 26 -4.45 3.78 9.74
N ASN A 27 -4.69 3.07 10.84
CA ASN A 27 -5.46 3.62 11.95
C ASN A 27 -4.67 4.69 12.71
N TYR A 28 -3.35 4.50 12.86
CA TYR A 28 -2.45 5.47 13.46
C TYR A 28 -2.35 6.75 12.62
N SER A 29 -2.24 6.64 11.30
CA SER A 29 -2.23 7.84 10.45
C SER A 29 -3.57 8.61 10.52
N ARG A 30 -4.70 7.90 10.58
CA ARG A 30 -6.03 8.50 10.81
C ARG A 30 -6.14 9.22 12.15
N SER A 31 -5.61 8.67 13.24
CA SER A 31 -5.64 9.35 14.54
C SER A 31 -4.82 10.65 14.54
N LEU A 32 -3.84 10.76 13.65
CA LEU A 32 -3.05 11.97 13.42
C LEU A 32 -3.69 12.92 12.39
N TYR A 33 -4.87 12.60 11.84
CA TYR A 33 -5.50 13.32 10.72
C TYR A 33 -4.64 13.36 9.44
N ILE A 34 -3.70 12.44 9.30
CA ILE A 34 -2.82 12.30 8.14
C ILE A 34 -3.42 11.24 7.22
N THR A 35 -4.28 11.67 6.29
CA THR A 35 -4.96 10.77 5.34
C THR A 35 -4.42 10.86 3.92
N LYS A 36 -3.45 11.75 3.67
CA LYS A 36 -2.86 12.01 2.35
C LYS A 36 -1.35 12.29 2.43
N TYR A 37 -0.63 11.84 1.42
CA TYR A 37 0.76 12.21 1.16
C TYR A 37 0.93 12.46 -0.34
N ASP A 38 1.35 13.68 -0.71
CA ASP A 38 1.45 14.12 -2.10
C ASP A 38 0.12 13.91 -2.87
N TYR A 39 0.11 13.11 -3.93
CA TYR A 39 -1.09 12.75 -4.70
C TYR A 39 -1.77 11.45 -4.24
N ILE A 40 -1.31 10.85 -3.12
CA ILE A 40 -1.77 9.55 -2.63
C ILE A 40 -2.65 9.73 -1.40
N SER A 41 -3.84 9.14 -1.42
CA SER A 41 -4.77 9.11 -0.27
C SER A 41 -4.87 7.70 0.30
N PHE A 42 -4.74 7.57 1.63
CA PHE A 42 -4.77 6.28 2.33
C PHE A 42 -6.20 5.72 2.51
N GLU A 43 -7.22 6.48 2.14
CA GLU A 43 -8.64 6.05 2.19
C GLU A 43 -9.09 5.28 0.94
N GLY A 44 -8.21 5.08 -0.03
CA GLY A 44 -8.52 4.45 -1.31
C GLY A 44 -8.55 2.91 -1.26
N ASN A 45 -9.73 2.35 -1.47
CA ASN A 45 -10.07 0.93 -1.72
C ASN A 45 -10.04 -0.03 -0.52
N LEU A 46 -10.97 0.20 0.42
CA LEU A 46 -11.66 -0.88 1.12
C LEU A 46 -12.91 -1.26 0.31
N ASN A 47 -12.72 -1.94 -0.82
CA ASN A 47 -13.76 -2.69 -1.54
C ASN A 47 -13.16 -3.99 -2.04
#